data_AF-A0A7J6W749-F1
#
_entry.id   AF-A0A7J6W749-F1
#
_cell.length_a   1.000
_cell.length_b   1.000
_cell.length_c   1.000
_cell.angle_alpha   90.00
_cell.angle_beta   90.00
_cell.angle_gamma   90.00
#
_symmetry.space_group_name_H-M   'P 1'
#
loop_
_entity.id
_entity.type
_entity.pdbx_description
1 polymer ?
#
loop_
_entity_poly.entity_id
_entity_poly.type
_entity_poly.pdbx_seq_one_letter_code
_entity_poly.pdbx_strand_id
1 'polypeptide(L)'
;MCDLTNQPRETEVRYVCSEPRAVITSITELSTCKYALTLHSPMLCKQAPNVSRTKTSNAVNVSSGAPVIKKRLPKKIRQVPDYYFLPRRSLLSVSAIYGACIAAGIGAGMLIEVWVKKKIKEDGGIIWEKNKD
;
A
#
# COMPACT_ATOMS: atom_id res chain seq x y z
N MET A 1 11.26 -8.47 11.25
CA MET A 1 12.62 -8.83 11.71
C MET A 1 13.52 -9.04 10.49
N CYS A 2 14.84 -8.92 10.67
CA CYS A 2 15.84 -9.23 9.65
C CYS A 2 16.27 -10.69 9.76
N ASP A 3 16.30 -11.47 8.67
CA ASP A 3 16.62 -12.90 8.76
C ASP A 3 18.12 -13.15 9.02
N LEU A 4 18.99 -12.22 8.60
CA LEU A 4 20.45 -12.34 8.72
C LEU A 4 21.00 -11.85 10.06
N THR A 5 20.40 -10.81 10.65
CA THR A 5 20.89 -10.19 11.89
C THR A 5 19.92 -10.33 13.06
N ASN A 6 18.71 -10.85 12.79
CA ASN A 6 17.60 -10.95 13.75
C ASN A 6 17.21 -9.62 14.44
N GLN A 7 17.60 -8.49 13.85
CA GLN A 7 17.31 -7.15 14.35
C GLN A 7 16.10 -6.53 13.62
N PRO A 8 15.42 -5.53 14.22
CA PRO A 8 14.41 -4.76 13.51
C PRO A 8 15.04 -4.01 12.33
N ARG A 9 14.31 -3.91 11.22
CA ARG A 9 14.78 -3.22 10.01
C ARG A 9 14.75 -1.71 10.25
N GLU A 10 15.86 -1.03 9.98
CA GLU A 10 15.97 0.42 10.12
C GLU A 10 15.78 1.11 8.78
N THR A 11 15.07 2.24 8.77
CA THR A 11 14.80 3.02 7.55
C THR A 11 15.12 4.51 7.79
N GLU A 12 16.03 5.07 6.99
CA GLU A 12 16.33 6.51 6.97
C GLU A 12 15.55 7.16 5.81
N VAL A 13 14.67 8.12 6.10
CA VAL A 13 13.86 8.80 5.09
C VAL A 13 14.44 10.17 4.75
N ARG A 14 14.70 10.39 3.46
CA ARG A 14 15.21 11.65 2.88
C ARG A 14 14.11 12.33 2.10
N TYR A 15 13.67 13.48 2.60
CA TYR A 15 12.65 14.30 1.98
C TYR A 15 13.29 15.29 1.01
N VAL A 16 12.78 15.36 -0.21
CA VAL A 16 13.24 16.26 -1.28
C VAL A 16 12.03 17.01 -1.85
N CYS A 17 12.16 18.31 -2.08
CA CYS A 17 11.13 19.11 -2.73
C CYS A 17 10.98 18.70 -4.22
N SER A 18 9.75 18.45 -4.67
CA SER A 18 9.42 18.18 -6.08
C SER A 18 7.92 18.40 -6.36
N GLU A 19 7.59 19.17 -7.39
CA GLU A 19 6.24 19.22 -7.97
C GLU A 19 6.06 18.15 -9.07
N PRO A 20 4.83 17.64 -9.35
CA PRO A 20 3.52 18.07 -8.83
C PRO A 20 2.91 17.15 -7.75
N ARG A 21 3.50 15.97 -7.48
CA ARG A 21 2.93 14.95 -6.58
C ARG A 21 4.02 14.32 -5.70
N ALA A 22 3.60 13.76 -4.58
CA ALA A 22 4.50 13.01 -3.72
C ALA A 22 4.85 11.65 -4.35
N VAL A 23 6.13 11.37 -4.57
CA VAL A 23 6.65 10.15 -5.23
C VAL A 23 7.89 9.64 -4.50
N ILE A 24 7.99 8.32 -4.33
CA ILE A 24 9.22 7.67 -3.82
C ILE A 24 10.15 7.44 -5.01
N THR A 25 11.30 8.10 -5.05
CA THR A 25 12.23 8.00 -6.19
C THR A 25 13.24 6.87 -6.06
N SER A 26 13.64 6.55 -4.84
CA SER A 26 14.63 5.50 -4.59
C SER A 26 14.42 4.81 -3.26
N ILE A 27 14.62 3.49 -3.31
CA ILE A 27 14.71 2.61 -2.15
C ILE A 27 16.06 1.92 -2.29
N THR A 28 16.98 2.21 -1.38
CA THR A 28 18.34 1.68 -1.43
C THR A 28 18.68 0.99 -0.13
N GLU A 29 19.27 -0.20 -0.19
CA GLU A 29 19.79 -0.90 0.97
C GLU A 29 21.26 -0.51 1.15
N LEU A 30 21.56 0.23 2.23
CA LEU A 30 22.91 0.73 2.52
C LEU A 30 23.78 -0.36 3.16
N SER A 31 23.14 -1.27 3.89
CA SER A 31 23.70 -2.49 4.46
C SER A 31 22.54 -3.44 4.79
N THR A 32 22.83 -4.70 5.09
CA THR A 32 21.80 -5.70 5.44
C THR A 32 20.81 -5.16 6.46
N CYS A 33 19.54 -5.04 6.06
CA CYS A 33 18.43 -4.57 6.89
C CYS A 33 18.48 -3.10 7.33
N LYS A 34 19.26 -2.28 6.62
CA LYS A 34 19.26 -0.81 6.73
C LYS A 34 18.96 -0.17 5.39
N TYR A 35 17.83 0.51 5.31
CA TYR A 35 17.33 1.10 4.07
C TYR A 35 17.38 2.62 4.12
N ALA A 36 17.68 3.23 2.98
CA ALA A 36 17.51 4.66 2.74
C ALA A 36 16.41 4.87 1.69
N LEU A 37 15.40 5.65 2.05
CA LEU A 37 14.22 5.97 1.25
C LEU A 37 14.27 7.45 0.86
N THR A 38 14.10 7.77 -0.43
CA THR A 38 13.99 9.18 -0.87
C THR A 38 12.57 9.50 -1.33
N LEU A 39 11.92 10.42 -0.62
CA LEU A 39 10.56 10.88 -0.92
C LEU A 39 10.61 12.29 -1.49
N HIS A 40 10.13 12.42 -2.73
CA HIS A 40 9.92 13.69 -3.39
C HIS A 40 8.49 14.16 -3.07
N SER A 41 8.30 15.40 -2.60
CA SER A 41 6.96 15.92 -2.27
C SER A 41 6.85 17.44 -2.45
N PRO A 42 5.74 17.96 -3.01
CA PRO A 42 5.52 19.40 -3.25
C PRO A 42 5.19 20.17 -1.97
N MET A 43 4.79 19.48 -0.89
CA MET A 43 4.51 20.13 0.41
C MET A 43 5.78 20.68 1.05
N LEU A 44 6.92 20.07 0.76
CA LEU A 44 8.23 20.50 1.26
C LEU A 44 8.72 21.78 0.58
N CYS A 45 8.21 22.08 -0.62
CA CYS A 45 8.57 23.27 -1.40
C CYS A 45 7.90 24.54 -0.84
N LYS A 46 6.81 24.40 -0.09
CA LYS A 46 6.03 25.51 0.48
C LYS A 46 6.51 25.94 1.88
N GLN A 47 7.27 25.09 2.58
CA GLN A 47 7.93 25.46 3.84
C GLN A 47 9.26 26.15 3.53
N ALA A 48 9.45 27.36 4.04
CA ALA A 48 10.69 28.13 3.89
C ALA A 48 11.93 27.32 4.34
N PRO A 49 13.12 27.55 3.75
CA PRO A 49 14.30 26.69 3.91
C PRO A 49 15.01 26.79 5.27
N ASN A 50 14.47 27.55 6.23
CA ASN A 50 15.11 27.82 7.53
C ASN A 50 14.70 26.85 8.65
N VAL A 51 14.06 25.72 8.33
CA VAL A 51 14.01 24.59 9.26
C VAL A 51 15.29 23.78 9.07
N SER A 52 16.38 24.28 9.67
CA SER A 52 17.46 23.40 10.08
C SER A 52 16.82 22.24 10.84
N ARG A 53 17.11 21.02 10.42
CA ARG A 53 16.61 19.82 11.10
C ARG A 53 16.99 19.94 12.57
N THR A 54 16.03 20.28 13.43
CA THR A 54 16.02 19.75 14.79
C THR A 54 15.97 18.25 14.61
N LYS A 55 17.15 17.63 14.62
CA LYS A 55 17.25 16.20 14.87
C LYS A 55 16.58 16.00 16.21
N THR A 56 15.37 15.44 16.23
CA THR A 56 14.94 14.64 17.37
C THR A 56 15.75 13.35 17.31
N SER A 57 17.03 13.45 17.63
CA SER A 57 17.85 12.34 18.13
C SER A 57 18.26 12.78 19.51
N ASN A 58 17.78 12.05 20.53
CA ASN A 58 18.11 12.26 21.93
C ASN A 58 19.59 12.62 22.09
N ALA A 59 19.85 13.70 22.84
CA ALA A 59 21.17 14.18 23.14
C ALA A 59 21.98 13.10 23.88
N VAL A 60 23.01 12.58 23.21
CA VAL A 60 24.15 11.94 23.86
C VAL A 60 25.38 12.71 23.41
N ASN A 61 25.96 13.46 24.35
CA ASN A 61 27.15 14.28 24.14
C ASN A 61 28.37 13.38 23.90
N VAL A 62 29.01 13.48 22.73
CA VAL A 62 30.43 13.16 22.57
C VAL A 62 31.08 14.25 21.73
N SER A 63 31.85 15.07 22.43
CA SER A 63 32.81 16.03 21.90
C SER A 63 34.06 15.32 21.39
N SER A 64 34.43 15.50 20.12
CA SER A 64 35.81 15.66 19.62
C SER A 64 35.88 15.29 18.13
N GLY A 65 36.54 16.13 17.33
CA GLY A 65 36.48 16.14 15.87
C GLY A 65 37.05 14.92 15.13
N ALA A 66 36.49 14.69 13.93
CA ALA A 66 37.08 13.93 12.83
C ALA A 66 36.30 14.24 11.52
N PRO A 67 36.93 14.14 10.33
CA PRO A 67 36.49 14.81 9.11
C PRO A 67 35.27 14.15 8.46
N VAL A 68 34.43 14.98 7.85
CA VAL A 68 33.27 14.55 7.03
C VAL A 68 33.77 13.71 5.85
N ILE A 69 33.71 12.38 5.99
CA ILE A 69 33.95 11.46 4.89
C ILE A 69 32.76 11.59 3.92
N LYS A 70 32.93 12.40 2.88
CA LYS A 70 32.05 12.42 1.70
C LYS A 70 32.21 11.08 0.98
N LYS A 71 31.48 10.04 1.41
CA LYS A 71 31.38 8.78 0.66
C LYS A 71 30.74 9.10 -0.69
N ARG A 72 31.49 8.88 -1.78
CA ARG A 72 31.01 8.99 -3.16
C ARG A 72 29.73 8.15 -3.30
N LEU A 73 28.60 8.82 -3.47
CA LEU A 73 27.33 8.19 -3.80
C LEU A 73 27.47 7.53 -5.18
N PRO A 74 27.12 6.24 -5.35
CA PRO A 74 27.24 5.56 -6.64
C PRO A 74 26.39 6.29 -7.70
N LYS A 75 26.96 6.51 -8.89
CA LYS A 75 26.39 7.29 -9.99
C LYS A 75 25.12 6.70 -10.62
N LYS A 76 24.61 5.57 -10.11
CA LYS A 76 23.44 4.91 -10.68
C LYS A 76 22.51 4.47 -9.56
N ILE A 77 21.64 5.39 -9.15
CA ILE A 77 20.44 5.10 -8.37
C ILE A 77 19.62 4.12 -9.20
N ARG A 78 19.36 2.91 -8.66
CA ARG A 78 18.33 2.03 -9.22
C ARG A 78 17.02 2.80 -9.11
N GLN A 79 16.52 3.33 -10.24
CA GLN A 79 15.19 3.92 -10.32
C GLN A 79 14.20 2.84 -9.92
N VAL A 80 13.48 3.08 -8.83
CA VAL A 80 12.29 2.28 -8.51
C VAL A 80 11.26 2.69 -9.56
N PRO A 81 10.81 1.76 -10.44
CA PRO A 81 9.78 2.11 -11.40
C PRO A 81 8.53 2.60 -10.66
N ASP A 82 7.88 3.63 -11.19
CA ASP A 82 6.68 4.31 -10.64
C ASP A 82 5.46 3.38 -10.44
N TYR A 83 5.61 2.07 -10.67
CA TYR A 83 4.54 1.10 -10.80
C TYR A 83 4.19 0.34 -9.50
N TYR A 84 4.79 0.65 -8.35
CA TYR A 84 4.45 -0.03 -7.08
C TYR A 84 3.35 0.67 -6.27
N PHE A 85 2.87 1.84 -6.71
CA PHE A 85 1.65 2.43 -6.18
C PHE A 85 0.46 1.85 -6.95
N LEU A 86 -0.18 0.83 -6.38
CA LEU A 86 -1.44 0.27 -6.89
C LEU A 86 -2.39 1.42 -7.28
N PRO A 87 -2.98 1.38 -8.50
CA PRO A 87 -3.88 2.42 -8.94
C PRO A 87 -4.98 2.62 -7.90
N ARG A 88 -5.04 3.80 -7.27
CA ARG A 88 -6.22 4.22 -6.51
C ARG A 88 -7.37 4.37 -7.51
N ARG A 89 -8.05 3.27 -7.84
CA ARG A 89 -9.35 3.35 -8.49
C ARG A 89 -10.23 4.24 -7.62
N SER A 90 -10.94 5.18 -8.25
CA SER A 90 -11.80 6.09 -7.52
C SER A 90 -12.81 5.26 -6.71
N LEU A 91 -12.98 5.59 -5.43
CA LEU A 91 -13.93 4.90 -4.55
C LEU A 91 -15.32 4.79 -5.18
N LEU A 92 -15.69 5.82 -5.96
CA LEU A 92 -16.92 5.89 -6.73
C LEU A 92 -17.05 4.84 -7.84
N SER A 93 -15.96 4.56 -8.56
CA SER A 93 -15.95 3.52 -9.60
C SER A 93 -16.07 2.12 -9.00
N VAL A 94 -15.43 1.89 -7.86
CA VAL A 94 -15.47 0.60 -7.15
C VAL A 94 -16.86 0.37 -6.56
N SER A 95 -17.43 1.36 -5.88
CA SER A 95 -18.78 1.24 -5.31
C SER A 95 -19.85 1.01 -6.38
N ALA A 96 -19.73 1.66 -7.53
CA ALA A 96 -20.66 1.46 -8.64
C ALA A 96 -20.61 0.03 -9.21
N ILE A 97 -19.40 -0.50 -9.45
CA ILE A 97 -19.22 -1.85 -10.01
C ILE A 97 -19.71 -2.92 -9.03
N TYR A 98 -19.26 -2.87 -7.78
CA TYR A 98 -19.66 -3.87 -6.78
C TYR A 98 -21.14 -3.74 -6.40
N GLY A 99 -21.67 -2.51 -6.32
CA GLY A 99 -23.08 -2.27 -6.06
C GLY A 99 -23.98 -2.85 -7.15
N ALA A 100 -23.60 -2.71 -8.43
CA ALA A 100 -24.34 -3.30 -9.54
C ALA A 100 -24.37 -4.83 -9.49
N CYS A 101 -23.24 -5.48 -9.19
CA CYS A 101 -23.18 -6.94 -9.05
C CYS A 101 -24.05 -7.46 -7.90
N ILE A 102 -24.03 -6.79 -6.75
CA ILE A 102 -24.86 -7.18 -5.59
C ILE A 102 -26.34 -7.04 -5.92
N ALA A 103 -26.74 -5.91 -6.52
CA ALA A 103 -28.14 -5.68 -6.92
C ALA A 103 -28.63 -6.73 -7.94
N ALA A 104 -27.80 -7.08 -8.92
CA ALA A 104 -28.12 -8.14 -9.89
C ALA A 104 -28.26 -9.52 -9.22
N GLY A 105 -27.40 -9.86 -8.26
CA GLY A 105 -27.46 -11.12 -7.52
C GLY A 105 -28.74 -11.27 -6.70
N ILE A 106 -29.18 -10.21 -6.01
CA ILE A 106 -30.43 -10.22 -5.24
C ILE A 106 -31.65 -10.42 -6.15
N GLY A 107 -31.67 -9.73 -7.30
CA GLY A 107 -32.74 -9.87 -8.28
C GLY A 107 -32.86 -11.30 -8.83
N ALA A 108 -31.73 -11.92 -9.18
CA ALA A 108 -31.71 -13.31 -9.65
C ALA A 108 -32.18 -14.30 -8.56
N GLY A 109 -31.76 -14.10 -7.31
CA GLY A 109 -32.19 -14.92 -6.17
C GLY A 109 -33.71 -14.88 -5.95
N MET A 110 -34.32 -13.69 -5.98
CA MET A 110 -35.77 -13.56 -5.84
C MET A 110 -36.54 -14.30 -6.96
N LEU A 111 -36.08 -14.21 -8.21
CA LEU A 111 -36.69 -14.93 -9.33
C LEU A 111 -36.59 -16.45 -9.16
N ILE A 112 -35.45 -16.95 -8.69
CA ILE A 112 -35.24 -18.37 -8.39
C ILE A 112 -36.19 -18.83 -7.29
N GLU A 113 -36.35 -18.07 -6.20
CA GLU A 113 -37.27 -18.44 -5.11
C GLU A 113 -38.73 -18.52 -5.56
N VAL A 114 -39.18 -17.56 -6.40
CA VAL A 114 -40.54 -17.58 -6.95
C VAL A 114 -40.75 -18.80 -7.86
N TRP A 115 -39.75 -19.13 -8.69
CA TRP A 115 -39.79 -20.31 -9.55
C TRP A 115 -39.82 -21.60 -8.74
N VAL A 116 -38.99 -21.73 -7.69
CA VAL A 116 -38.99 -22.90 -6.80
C VAL A 116 -40.36 -23.09 -6.16
N LYS A 117 -40.98 -22.02 -5.62
CA LYS A 117 -42.33 -22.11 -5.03
C LYS A 117 -43.38 -22.53 -6.06
N LYS A 118 -43.30 -22.02 -7.29
CA LYS A 118 -44.18 -22.43 -8.39
C LYS A 118 -44.00 -23.91 -8.72
N LYS A 119 -42.76 -24.37 -8.82
CA LYS A 119 -42.42 -25.78 -9.08
C LYS A 119 -42.90 -26.72 -8.00
N ILE A 120 -42.71 -26.39 -6.71
CA ILE A 120 -43.21 -27.21 -5.60
C ILE A 120 -44.73 -27.37 -5.66
N LYS A 121 -45.46 -26.33 -6.07
CA LYS A 121 -46.91 -26.36 -6.23
C LYS A 121 -47.36 -27.17 -7.45
N GLU A 122 -46.63 -27.08 -8.56
CA GLU A 122 -46.90 -27.87 -9.77
C GLU A 122 -46.62 -29.36 -9.56
N ASP A 123 -45.52 -29.71 -8.89
CA ASP A 123 -45.05 -31.08 -8.71
C ASP A 123 -45.66 -31.77 -7.46
N GLY A 124 -46.66 -31.18 -6.81
CA GLY A 124 -47.43 -31.83 -5.74
C GLY A 124 -46.62 -32.17 -4.47
N GLY A 125 -45.49 -31.51 -4.22
CA GLY A 125 -44.79 -31.56 -2.93
C GLY A 125 -43.93 -32.79 -2.64
N ILE A 126 -43.53 -33.60 -3.62
CA ILE A 126 -42.53 -34.67 -3.40
C ILE A 126 -41.18 -34.22 -3.98
N ILE A 127 -40.39 -33.56 -3.13
CA ILE A 127 -38.99 -33.26 -3.43
C ILE A 127 -38.18 -34.36 -2.75
N TRP A 128 -37.70 -35.31 -3.56
CA TRP A 128 -36.81 -36.43 -3.22
C TRP A 128 -37.47 -37.61 -2.48
N GLU A 129 -37.94 -38.61 -3.24
CA GLU A 129 -38.01 -39.97 -2.73
C GLU A 129 -36.58 -40.51 -2.64
N LYS A 130 -35.98 -40.43 -1.45
CA LYS A 130 -34.66 -40.97 -1.17
C LYS A 130 -34.82 -42.48 -0.99
N ASN A 131 -34.66 -43.26 -2.07
CA ASN A 131 -34.55 -44.71 -1.97
C ASN A 131 -33.44 -45.04 -0.96
N LYS A 132 -33.82 -45.75 0.09
CA LYS A 132 -32.97 -46.17 1.18
C LYS A 132 -32.78 -47.67 1.05
N ASP A 133 -31.64 -48.05 0.47
CA ASP A 133 -31.08 -49.41 0.56
C ASP A 133 -30.33 -49.58 1.88
#